data_AF-A0A679INT7-F1
#
_entry.id   AF-A0A679INT7-F1
#
_cell.length_a   1.000
_cell.length_b   1.000
_cell.length_c   1.000
_cell.angle_alpha   90.00
_cell.angle_beta   90.00
_cell.angle_gamma   90.00
#
_symmetry.space_group_name_H-M   'P 1'
#
loop_
_entity.id
_entity.type
_entity.pdbx_description
1 polymer ?
#
loop_
_entity_poly.entity_id
_entity_poly.type
_entity_poly.pdbx_seq_one_letter_code
_entity_poly.pdbx_strand_id
1 'polypeptide(L)' 'MNDDKHYIKYTTKIEREKLRDTALAYSALDAAMPSKDTMKLVEEYVDGNIEIIEILKIVIEKYRSSEFERE' A
#
# COMPACT_ATOMS: atom_id res chain seq x y z
N MET A 1 2.60 14.07 -12.24
CA MET A 1 2.28 14.40 -10.83
C MET A 1 3.60 14.52 -10.10
N ASN A 2 3.77 15.41 -9.11
CA ASN A 2 4.94 15.32 -8.24
C ASN A 2 4.73 14.09 -7.35
N ASP A 3 5.24 12.94 -7.80
CA ASP A 3 5.08 11.63 -7.14
C ASP A 3 5.75 11.58 -5.76
N ASP A 4 6.52 12.61 -5.43
CA ASP A 4 7.24 12.77 -4.16
C ASP A 4 6.32 12.91 -2.93
N LYS A 5 5.06 13.31 -3.11
CA LYS A 5 4.15 13.59 -1.98
C LYS A 5 3.78 12.39 -1.11
N HIS A 6 4.13 11.19 -1.54
CA HIS A 6 3.84 9.95 -0.81
C HIS A 6 5.09 9.24 -0.30
N TYR A 7 6.28 9.84 -0.44
CA TYR A 7 7.48 9.26 0.15
C TYR A 7 7.57 9.60 1.63
N ILE A 8 8.17 8.70 2.39
CA ILE A 8 8.35 8.86 3.84
C ILE A 8 9.12 10.16 4.15
N LYS A 9 10.14 10.48 3.35
CA LYS A 9 10.95 11.69 3.49
C LYS A 9 10.12 13.00 3.47
N TYR A 10 8.99 13.01 2.78
CA TYR A 10 8.17 14.21 2.56
C TYR A 10 6.82 14.16 3.29
N THR A 11 6.60 13.14 4.13
CA THR A 11 5.33 12.93 4.83
C THR A 11 5.54 12.70 6.31
N THR A 12 4.57 13.12 7.11
CA THR A 12 4.43 12.75 8.52
C THR A 12 3.68 11.44 8.66
N LYS A 13 3.82 10.78 9.82
CA LYS A 13 3.02 9.59 10.15
C LYS A 13 1.51 9.85 10.01
N ILE A 14 1.03 10.99 10.51
CA ILE A 14 -0.39 11.40 10.44
C ILE A 14 -0.87 11.52 8.98
N GLU A 15 -0.05 12.06 8.08
CA GLU A 15 -0.41 12.14 6.65
C GLU A 15 -0.48 10.75 6.01
N ARG A 16 0.40 9.83 6.41
CA ARG A 16 0.36 8.43 5.93
C ARG A 16 -0.84 7.66 6.49
N GLU A 17 -1.20 7.88 7.75
CA GLU A 17 -2.44 7.33 8.35
C GLU A 17 -3.67 7.81 7.57
N LYS A 18 -3.76 9.12 7.28
CA LYS A 18 -4.85 9.68 6.48
C LYS A 18 -4.90 9.08 5.08
N LEU A 19 -3.75 8.83 4.45
CA LEU A 19 -3.67 8.18 3.14
C LEU A 19 -4.22 6.75 3.20
N ARG A 20 -3.79 5.95 4.19
CA ARG A 20 -4.31 4.60 4.43
C ARG A 20 -5.83 4.62 4.64
N ASP A 21 -6.32 5.47 5.53
CA ASP A 21 -7.74 5.52 5.89
C ASP A 21 -8.60 5.94 4.69
N THR A 22 -8.11 6.88 3.87
CA THR A 22 -8.75 7.27 2.61
C THR A 22 -8.81 6.11 1.62
N ALA A 23 -7.72 5.35 1.49
CA ALA A 23 -7.69 4.17 0.61
C ALA A 23 -8.65 3.07 1.08
N LEU A 24 -8.73 2.82 2.39
CA LEU A 24 -9.68 1.87 2.98
C LEU A 24 -11.14 2.30 2.79
N ALA A 25 -11.41 3.60 2.86
CA ALA A 25 -12.76 4.12 2.59
C ALA A 25 -13.22 3.80 1.16
N TYR A 26 -12.32 3.79 0.17
CA TYR A 26 -12.65 3.33 -1.18
C TYR A 26 -13.00 1.84 -1.24
N SER A 27 -12.28 0.98 -0.50
CA SER A 27 -12.65 -0.44 -0.35
C SER A 27 -14.02 -0.63 0.31
N ALA A 28 -14.40 0.24 1.26
CA ALA A 28 -15.70 0.16 1.90
C ALA A 28 -16.88 0.52 0.96
N LEU A 29 -16.63 1.17 -0.18
CA LEU A 29 -17.68 1.55 -1.14
C LEU A 29 -18.04 0.40 -2.09
N ASP A 30 -17.07 -0.09 -2.87
CA ASP A 30 -17.28 -1.18 -3.83
C ASP A 30 -15.97 -1.85 -4.29
N ALA A 31 -14.83 -1.52 -3.67
CA ALA A 31 -13.55 -2.12 -4.03
C ALA A 31 -13.21 -3.28 -3.09
N ALA A 32 -12.52 -4.29 -3.61
CA ALA A 32 -12.06 -5.39 -2.78
C ALA A 32 -11.19 -4.88 -1.62
N MET A 33 -11.38 -5.46 -0.44
CA MET A 33 -10.51 -5.20 0.70
C MET A 33 -9.09 -5.72 0.43
N PRO A 34 -8.04 -5.00 0.87
CA PRO A 34 -6.67 -5.48 0.75
C PRO A 34 -6.49 -6.79 1.53
N SER A 35 -5.61 -7.66 1.03
CA SER A 35 -5.23 -8.88 1.75
C SER A 35 -4.56 -8.54 3.09
N LYS A 36 -4.58 -9.46 4.06
CA LYS A 36 -3.89 -9.26 5.36
C LYS A 36 -2.40 -8.94 5.19
N ASP A 37 -1.73 -9.56 4.23
CA ASP A 37 -0.32 -9.30 3.98
C ASP A 37 -0.09 -7.92 3.37
N THR A 38 -0.97 -7.50 2.44
CA THR A 38 -0.95 -6.15 1.88
C THR A 38 -1.17 -5.12 2.98
N MET A 39 -2.10 -5.38 3.91
CA MET A 39 -2.37 -4.48 5.01
C MET A 39 -1.18 -4.32 5.96
N LYS A 40 -0.44 -5.40 6.24
CA LYS A 40 0.81 -5.31 7.04
C LYS A 40 1.84 -4.40 6.39
N LEU A 41 2.05 -4.51 5.08
CA LEU A 41 2.97 -3.63 4.35
C LEU A 41 2.53 -2.16 4.46
N VAL A 42 1.23 -1.89 4.36
CA VAL A 42 0.69 -0.53 4.50
C VAL A 42 0.94 0.04 5.90
N GLU A 43 0.83 -0.76 6.96
CA GLU A 43 1.18 -0.33 8.32
C GLU A 43 2.69 -0.02 8.46
N GLU A 44 3.57 -0.84 7.85
CA GLU A 44 5.01 -0.54 7.81
C GLU A 44 5.32 0.80 7.12
N TYR A 45 4.55 1.15 6.06
CA TYR A 45 4.68 2.47 5.43
C TYR A 45 4.19 3.59 6.35
N VAL A 46 3.07 3.40 7.05
CA VAL A 46 2.58 4.36 8.05
C VAL A 46 3.65 4.64 9.10
N ASP A 47 4.28 3.58 9.61
CA ASP A 47 5.37 3.67 10.59
C ASP A 47 6.66 4.28 10.02
N GLY A 48 6.80 4.33 8.69
CA GLY A 48 7.95 4.93 8.01
C GLY A 48 9.10 3.95 7.81
N ASN A 49 8.82 2.65 7.81
CA ASN A 49 9.80 1.58 7.67
C ASN A 49 10.02 1.13 6.22
N ILE A 50 9.03 1.35 5.33
CA ILE A 50 9.08 0.95 3.92
C ILE A 50 8.43 2.00 3.02
N GLU A 51 9.04 2.30 1.87
CA GLU A 51 8.49 3.26 0.92
C GLU A 51 7.28 2.68 0.16
N ILE A 52 6.32 3.55 -0.18
CA ILE A 52 5.09 3.14 -0.88
C ILE A 52 5.37 2.47 -2.24
N ILE A 53 6.46 2.85 -2.91
CA ILE A 53 6.89 2.26 -4.19
C ILE A 53 7.39 0.82 -3.99
N GLU A 54 8.02 0.52 -2.86
CA GLU A 54 8.46 -0.84 -2.54
C GLU A 54 7.26 -1.75 -2.29
N ILE A 55 6.25 -1.26 -1.56
CA ILE A 55 4.98 -1.97 -1.38
C ILE A 55 4.34 -2.31 -2.73
N LEU A 56 4.26 -1.33 -3.64
CA LEU A 56 3.68 -1.54 -4.96
C LEU A 56 4.39 -2.68 -5.72
N LYS A 57 5.72 -2.71 -5.69
CA LYS A 57 6.52 -3.77 -6.32
C LYS A 57 6.22 -5.13 -5.69
N ILE A 58 6.24 -5.22 -4.35
CA ILE A 58 5.98 -6.48 -3.63
C ILE A 58 4.60 -7.03 -3.96
N VAL A 59 3.58 -6.16 -3.99
CA VAL A 59 2.21 -6.57 -4.28
C VAL A 59 2.06 -7.04 -5.73
N ILE A 60 2.62 -6.32 -6.70
CA ILE A 60 2.58 -6.73 -8.12
C ILE A 60 3.26 -8.10 -8.31
N GLU A 61 4.44 -8.29 -7.74
CA GLU A 61 5.17 -9.55 -7.86
C GLU A 61 4.41 -10.71 -7.19
N LYS A 62 3.77 -10.47 -6.03
CA LYS A 62 2.90 -11.48 -5.40
C LYS A 62 1.79 -11.95 -6.33
N TYR A 63 1.12 -11.03 -7.03
CA TYR A 63 0.06 -11.40 -7.97
C TYR A 63 0.61 -12.15 -9.18
N ARG A 64 1.74 -11.70 -9.75
CA ARG A 64 2.41 -12.38 -10.87
C ARG A 64 2.82 -13.82 -10.52
N SER A 65 3.43 -14.03 -9.35
CA SER A 65 3.79 -15.39 -8.92
C SER A 65 2.56 -16.25 -8.64
N SER A 66 1.49 -15.67 -8.09
CA SER A 66 0.23 -16.40 -7.83
C SER A 66 -0.57 -16.75 -9.10
N GLU A 67 -0.30 -16.07 -10.21
CA GLU A 67 -0.85 -16.36 -11.53
C GLU A 67 -0.06 -17.51 -12.18
N PHE A 68 1.26 -17.55 -11.96
CA PHE A 68 2.15 -18.61 -12.44
C PHE A 68 1.96 -19.98 -11.74
N GLU A 69 1.50 -20.00 -10.49
CA GLU A 69 1.17 -21.24 -9.76
C GLU A 69 -0.19 -21.86 -10.15
N ARG A 70 -0.98 -21.16 -10.98
CA ARG A 70 -2.32 -21.58 -11.40
C ARG A 70 -2.41 -22.12 -12.84
N GLU A 71 -1.29 -22.15 -13.55
CA GLU A 71 -1.11 -22.80 -14.87
C GLU A 71 -0.44 -24.19 -14.72
#